data_AF-A0A0C7N3D1-F1
#
_entry.id   AF-A0A0C7N3D1-F1
#
_cell.length_a   1.000
_cell.length_b   1.000
_cell.length_c   1.000
_cell.angle_alpha   90.00
_cell.angle_beta   90.00
_cell.angle_gamma   90.00
#
_symmetry.space_group_name_H-M   'P 1'
#
loop_
_entity.id
_entity.type
_entity.pdbx_description
1 polymer ?
#
loop_
_entity_poly.entity_id
_entity_poly.type
_entity_poly.pdbx_seq_one_letter_code
_entity_poly.pdbx_strand_id
1 'polypeptide(L)'
;MDPLVQYKASIQNRLDSADVLVSKLVHENRMLAQETENKDEEIKALKQQLESIKKRNEEDEKRANVAEEEAEIVRDLFEHLCGVRVHKSYEDDTGLWFDTSQGGKYGVMDYKLGFVRAEGETEGTEVVYVPLLKQRSADELQLLQKQLPGYLFDTLSFPLRSLSQFYMKLSKCLGKAEKASE
;
A
#
# COMPACT_ATOMS: atom_id res chain seq x y z
N MET A 1 9.30 14.95 90.65
CA MET A 1 8.26 14.53 89.68
C MET A 1 8.19 13.01 89.70
N ASP A 2 6.99 12.44 89.67
CA ASP A 2 6.77 11.00 89.71
C ASP A 2 7.26 10.35 88.39
N PRO A 3 8.27 9.46 88.43
CA PRO A 3 8.79 8.77 87.24
C PRO A 3 7.71 7.99 86.49
N LEU A 4 6.69 7.49 87.19
CA LEU A 4 5.60 6.74 86.59
C LEU A 4 4.70 7.62 85.70
N VAL A 5 4.49 8.88 86.09
CA VAL A 5 3.67 9.84 85.34
C VAL A 5 4.40 10.27 84.06
N GLN A 6 5.71 10.49 84.14
CA GLN A 6 6.53 10.80 82.96
C GLN A 6 6.61 9.63 81.99
N TYR A 7 6.74 8.40 82.51
CA TYR A 7 6.69 7.19 81.69
C TYR A 7 5.34 7.02 80.99
N LYS A 8 4.23 7.21 81.71
CA LYS A 8 2.88 7.15 81.14
C LYS A 8 2.66 8.17 80.02
N ALA A 9 3.13 9.40 80.20
CA ALA A 9 3.04 10.44 79.17
C ALA A 9 3.89 10.12 77.92
N SER A 10 5.10 9.57 78.11
CA SER A 10 5.98 9.15 77.02
C SER A 10 5.38 7.98 76.21
N ILE A 11 4.77 7.01 76.90
CA ILE A 11 4.07 5.89 76.27
C ILE A 11 2.83 6.38 75.52
N GLN A 12 2.04 7.30 76.10
CA GLN A 12 0.88 7.88 75.43
C GLN A 12 1.28 8.59 74.12
N ASN A 13 2.30 9.45 74.16
CA ASN A 13 2.79 10.13 72.95
C ASN A 13 3.30 9.16 71.89
N ARG A 14 3.93 8.05 72.30
CA ARG A 14 4.38 6.99 71.39
C ARG A 14 3.20 6.24 70.77
N LEU A 15 2.17 5.93 71.53
CA LEU A 15 0.95 5.29 71.05
C LEU A 15 0.21 6.20 70.08
N ASP A 16 0.00 7.47 70.44
CA ASP A 16 -0.68 8.44 69.58
C ASP A 16 0.09 8.65 68.25
N SER A 17 1.42 8.71 68.31
CA SER A 17 2.26 8.81 67.10
C SER A 17 2.21 7.54 66.24
N ALA A 18 2.17 6.36 66.87
CA ALA A 18 2.04 5.09 66.17
C ALA A 18 0.66 4.95 65.52
N ASP A 19 -0.42 5.37 66.20
CA ASP A 19 -1.79 5.33 65.68
C ASP A 19 -1.95 6.25 64.46
N VAL A 20 -1.34 7.44 64.48
CA VAL A 20 -1.31 8.34 63.32
C VAL A 20 -0.54 7.71 62.16
N LEU A 21 0.60 7.07 62.42
CA LEU A 21 1.39 6.41 61.38
C LEU A 21 0.66 5.21 60.78
N VAL A 22 0.07 4.36 61.61
CA VAL A 22 -0.75 3.21 61.18
C VAL A 22 -1.93 3.69 60.36
N SER A 23 -2.62 4.75 60.79
CA SER A 23 -3.75 5.32 60.03
C SER A 23 -3.32 5.83 58.65
N LYS A 24 -2.16 6.49 58.54
CA LYS A 24 -1.59 6.92 57.26
C LYS A 24 -1.25 5.73 56.36
N LEU A 25 -0.57 4.71 56.90
CA LEU A 25 -0.20 3.52 56.14
C LEU A 25 -1.42 2.71 55.68
N VAL A 26 -2.46 2.60 56.51
CA VAL A 26 -3.72 1.95 56.14
C VAL A 26 -4.43 2.73 55.03
N HIS A 27 -4.45 4.06 55.12
CA HIS A 27 -5.02 4.89 54.07
C HIS A 27 -4.25 4.76 52.75
N GLU A 28 -2.91 4.82 52.80
CA GLU A 28 -2.05 4.67 51.63
C GLU A 28 -2.20 3.29 50.98
N ASN A 29 -2.20 2.22 51.78
CA ASN A 29 -2.46 0.86 51.28
C ASN A 29 -3.84 0.74 50.62
N ARG A 30 -4.86 1.41 51.17
CA ARG A 30 -6.20 1.41 50.57
C ARG A 30 -6.23 2.14 49.22
N MET A 31 -5.54 3.28 49.13
CA MET A 31 -5.42 4.03 47.88
C MET A 31 -4.66 3.24 46.81
N LEU A 32 -3.54 2.60 47.18
CA LEU A 32 -2.76 1.76 46.28
C LEU A 32 -3.53 0.51 45.82
N ALA A 33 -4.31 -0.10 46.71
CA ALA A 33 -5.19 -1.22 46.35
C ALA A 33 -6.23 -0.80 45.30
N GLN A 34 -6.85 0.37 45.49
CA GLN A 34 -7.80 0.93 44.52
C GLN A 34 -7.13 1.28 43.19
N GLU A 35 -5.92 1.84 43.20
CA GLU A 35 -5.18 2.15 41.97
C GLU A 35 -4.80 0.86 41.21
N THR A 36 -4.45 -0.20 41.94
CA THR A 36 -4.15 -1.52 41.36
C THR A 36 -5.39 -2.11 40.69
N GLU A 37 -6.55 -2.05 41.35
CA GLU A 37 -7.82 -2.52 40.80
C GLU A 37 -8.21 -1.75 39.52
N ASN A 38 -8.09 -0.41 39.54
CA ASN A 38 -8.36 0.41 38.36
C ASN A 38 -7.43 0.05 37.18
N LYS A 39 -6.13 -0.14 37.44
CA LYS A 39 -5.16 -0.55 36.42
C LYS A 39 -5.45 -1.95 35.88
N ASP A 40 -5.90 -2.88 36.72
CA ASP A 40 -6.28 -4.22 36.28
C ASP A 40 -7.51 -4.20 35.36
N GLU A 41 -8.48 -3.33 35.63
CA GLU A 41 -9.64 -3.12 34.75
C GLU A 41 -9.22 -2.50 33.41
N GLU A 42 -8.34 -1.48 33.44
CA GLU A 42 -7.81 -0.85 32.24
C GLU A 42 -7.02 -1.85 31.37
N ILE A 43 -6.17 -2.68 32.00
CA ILE A 43 -5.43 -3.74 31.31
C ILE A 43 -6.38 -4.74 30.65
N LYS A 44 -7.49 -5.11 31.31
CA LYS A 44 -8.49 -6.01 30.73
C LYS A 44 -9.18 -5.36 29.52
N ALA A 45 -9.59 -4.10 29.64
CA ALA A 45 -10.22 -3.36 28.54
C ALA A 45 -9.29 -3.23 27.34
N LEU A 46 -8.02 -2.85 27.57
CA LEU A 46 -7.00 -2.76 26.52
C LEU A 46 -6.73 -4.12 25.87
N LYS A 47 -6.66 -5.20 26.64
CA LYS A 47 -6.51 -6.56 26.07
C LYS A 47 -7.67 -6.95 25.16
N GLN A 48 -8.91 -6.61 25.54
CA GLN A 48 -10.08 -6.87 24.69
C GLN A 48 -10.06 -6.05 23.41
N GLN A 49 -9.67 -4.77 23.49
CA GLN A 49 -9.52 -3.92 22.30
C GLN A 49 -8.42 -4.44 21.37
N LEU A 50 -7.28 -4.86 21.92
CA LEU A 50 -6.17 -5.40 21.16
C LEU A 50 -6.59 -6.67 20.42
N GLU A 51 -7.34 -7.56 21.07
CA GLU A 51 -7.88 -8.77 20.45
C GLU A 51 -8.87 -8.44 19.32
N SER A 52 -9.76 -7.46 19.53
CA SER A 52 -10.68 -7.01 18.49
C SER A 52 -9.95 -6.41 17.28
N ILE A 53 -8.90 -5.62 17.51
CA ILE A 53 -8.12 -4.99 16.43
C ILE A 53 -7.33 -6.06 15.67
N LYS A 54 -6.72 -7.03 16.37
CA LYS A 54 -6.03 -8.15 15.75
C LYS A 54 -6.94 -8.94 14.82
N LYS A 55 -8.11 -9.32 15.31
CA LYS A 55 -9.09 -10.05 14.50
C LYS A 55 -9.52 -9.26 13.26
N ARG A 56 -9.75 -7.96 13.39
CA ARG A 56 -10.09 -7.10 12.25
C ARG A 56 -8.95 -7.01 11.25
N ASN A 57 -7.70 -6.86 11.72
CA ASN A 57 -6.54 -6.84 10.85
C ASN A 57 -6.38 -8.17 10.10
N GLU A 58 -6.60 -9.31 10.74
CA GLU A 58 -6.56 -10.62 10.08
C GLU A 58 -7.66 -10.76 9.02
N GLU A 59 -8.85 -10.23 9.26
CA GLU A 59 -9.94 -10.19 8.27
C GLU A 59 -9.63 -9.24 7.11
N ASP A 60 -9.03 -8.08 7.39
CA ASP A 60 -8.59 -7.11 6.38
C ASP A 60 -7.47 -7.68 5.50
N GLU A 61 -6.49 -8.36 6.10
CA GLU A 61 -5.38 -9.01 5.39
C GLU A 61 -5.90 -10.14 4.48
N LYS A 62 -6.83 -10.97 4.97
CA LYS A 62 -7.48 -11.99 4.14
C LYS A 62 -8.22 -11.38 2.95
N ARG A 63 -8.95 -10.27 3.17
CA ARG A 63 -9.66 -9.58 2.09
C ARG A 63 -8.70 -8.96 1.08
N ALA A 64 -7.59 -8.38 1.53
CA ALA A 64 -6.57 -7.83 0.66
C ALA A 64 -5.93 -8.91 -0.20
N ASN A 65 -5.57 -10.06 0.38
CA ASN A 65 -4.98 -11.17 -0.36
C ASN A 65 -5.93 -11.74 -1.42
N VAL A 66 -7.22 -11.91 -1.09
CA VAL A 66 -8.22 -12.36 -2.08
C VAL A 66 -8.37 -11.34 -3.21
N ALA A 67 -8.41 -10.05 -2.90
CA ALA A 67 -8.50 -9.00 -3.92
C ALA A 67 -7.25 -8.94 -4.82
N GLU A 68 -6.06 -9.21 -4.27
CA GLU A 68 -4.81 -9.29 -5.02
C GLU A 68 -4.81 -10.51 -5.96
N GLU A 69 -5.24 -11.67 -5.48
CA GLU A 69 -5.43 -12.88 -6.31
C GLU A 69 -6.42 -12.63 -7.45
N GLU A 70 -7.57 -12.01 -7.16
CA GLU A 70 -8.56 -11.65 -8.19
C GLU A 70 -7.98 -10.67 -9.22
N ALA A 71 -7.18 -9.69 -8.79
CA ALA A 71 -6.53 -8.75 -9.69
C ALA A 71 -5.50 -9.45 -10.60
N GLU A 72 -4.72 -10.41 -10.08
CA GLU A 72 -3.80 -11.21 -10.89
C GLU A 72 -4.55 -12.09 -11.90
N ILE A 73 -5.67 -12.72 -11.51
CA ILE A 73 -6.51 -13.50 -12.43
C ILE A 73 -7.01 -12.62 -13.58
N VAL A 74 -7.43 -11.38 -13.29
CA VAL A 74 -7.87 -10.42 -14.31
C VAL A 74 -6.71 -10.00 -15.21
N ARG A 75 -5.51 -9.77 -14.65
CA ARG A 75 -4.30 -9.46 -15.43
C ARG A 75 -3.93 -10.60 -16.37
N ASP A 76 -3.94 -11.84 -15.88
CA ASP A 76 -3.68 -13.03 -16.68
C ASP A 76 -4.74 -13.20 -17.77
N LEU A 77 -6.01 -12.95 -17.48
CA LEU A 77 -7.08 -12.99 -18.47
C LEU A 77 -6.80 -12.00 -19.61
N PHE A 78 -6.43 -10.75 -19.31
CA PHE A 78 -6.13 -9.75 -20.32
C PHE A 78 -4.82 -10.03 -21.06
N GLU A 79 -3.83 -10.63 -20.41
CA GLU A 79 -2.61 -11.09 -21.08
C GLU A 79 -2.94 -12.14 -22.14
N HIS A 80 -3.75 -13.15 -21.82
CA HIS A 80 -4.11 -14.20 -22.76
C HIS A 80 -5.11 -13.73 -23.84
N LEU A 81 -6.04 -12.84 -23.49
CA LEU A 81 -7.09 -12.37 -24.41
C LEU A 81 -6.59 -11.27 -25.35
N CYS A 82 -5.81 -10.33 -24.84
CA CYS A 82 -5.37 -9.14 -25.58
C CYS A 82 -3.87 -9.13 -25.90
N GLY A 83 -3.08 -10.06 -25.35
CA GLY A 83 -1.63 -10.04 -25.51
C GLY A 83 -0.98 -8.82 -24.84
N VAL A 84 -1.62 -8.24 -23.82
CA VAL A 84 -1.12 -7.05 -23.12
C VAL A 84 -1.04 -7.36 -21.63
N ARG A 85 0.12 -7.11 -21.05
CA ARG A 85 0.35 -7.18 -19.61
C ARG A 85 0.69 -5.80 -19.06
N VAL A 86 -0.05 -5.39 -18.02
CA VAL A 86 0.26 -4.18 -17.25
C VAL A 86 1.03 -4.62 -16.01
N HIS A 87 2.29 -4.19 -15.89
CA HIS A 87 3.19 -4.63 -14.82
C HIS A 87 3.06 -3.78 -13.56
N LYS A 88 3.04 -2.47 -13.75
CA LYS A 88 3.02 -1.49 -12.67
C LYS A 88 2.21 -0.29 -13.08
N SER A 89 1.57 0.32 -12.09
CA SER A 89 0.89 1.60 -12.20
C SER A 89 1.43 2.53 -11.13
N TYR A 90 1.70 3.77 -11.48
CA TYR A 90 2.12 4.81 -10.55
C TYR A 90 1.50 6.14 -10.97
N GLU A 91 1.23 7.00 -10.00
CA GLU A 91 0.69 8.33 -10.22
C GLU A 91 1.76 9.35 -9.85
N ASP A 92 1.97 10.34 -10.71
CA ASP A 92 2.85 11.48 -10.45
C ASP A 92 2.11 12.80 -10.72
N ASP A 93 2.80 13.92 -10.53
CA ASP A 93 2.23 15.26 -10.74
C ASP A 93 1.78 15.50 -12.19
N THR A 94 2.25 14.70 -13.15
CA THR A 94 1.91 14.81 -14.57
C THR A 94 0.73 13.93 -14.97
N GLY A 95 0.49 12.82 -14.26
CA GLY A 95 -0.66 11.97 -14.49
C GLY A 95 -0.48 10.53 -14.00
N LEU A 96 -1.37 9.66 -14.48
CA LEU A 96 -1.37 8.24 -14.14
C LEU A 96 -0.59 7.46 -15.20
N TRP A 97 0.46 6.76 -14.78
CA TRP A 97 1.36 6.02 -15.66
C TRP A 97 1.24 4.52 -15.48
N PHE A 98 1.30 3.79 -16.60
CA PHE A 98 1.27 2.33 -16.65
C PHE A 98 2.49 1.81 -17.41
N ASP A 99 3.24 0.92 -16.78
CA ASP A 99 4.31 0.16 -17.42
C ASP A 99 3.70 -1.10 -18.04
N THR A 100 3.81 -1.22 -19.37
CA THR A 100 3.09 -2.24 -20.13
C THR A 100 3.99 -2.98 -21.10
N SER A 101 3.69 -4.25 -21.32
CA SER A 101 4.26 -5.05 -22.40
C SER A 101 3.14 -5.58 -23.27
N GLN A 102 3.25 -5.34 -24.57
CA GLN A 102 2.34 -5.93 -25.55
C GLN A 102 3.10 -6.95 -26.39
N GLY A 103 2.63 -8.20 -26.34
CA GLY A 103 3.13 -9.31 -27.13
C GLY A 103 2.32 -9.54 -28.39
N GLY A 104 3.01 -9.97 -29.44
CA GLY A 104 2.46 -10.63 -30.60
C GLY A 104 3.16 -11.97 -30.82
N LYS A 105 2.76 -12.68 -31.88
CA LYS A 105 3.36 -13.98 -32.25
C LYS A 105 4.86 -13.90 -32.55
N TYR A 106 5.37 -12.73 -32.94
CA TYR A 106 6.73 -12.56 -33.47
C TYR A 106 7.54 -11.47 -32.77
N GLY A 107 7.06 -10.91 -31.66
CA GLY A 107 7.76 -9.84 -30.96
C GLY A 107 6.98 -9.31 -29.77
N VAL A 108 7.70 -8.66 -28.84
CA VAL A 108 7.13 -8.00 -27.66
C VAL A 108 7.64 -6.57 -27.64
N MET A 109 6.73 -5.62 -27.41
CA MET A 109 7.05 -4.21 -27.26
C MET A 109 6.73 -3.74 -25.86
N ASP A 110 7.74 -3.21 -25.15
CA ASP A 110 7.56 -2.58 -23.84
C ASP A 110 7.41 -1.08 -24.00
N TYR A 111 6.46 -0.50 -23.26
CA TYR A 111 6.18 0.92 -23.30
C TYR A 111 5.43 1.38 -22.05
N LYS A 112 5.46 2.70 -21.83
CA LYS A 112 4.65 3.36 -20.82
C LYS A 112 3.48 4.09 -21.47
N LEU A 113 2.33 4.06 -20.81
CA LEU A 113 1.19 4.92 -21.12
C LEU A 113 0.93 5.85 -19.95
N GLY A 114 1.04 7.15 -20.18
CA GLY A 114 0.65 8.21 -19.25
C GLY A 114 -0.72 8.76 -19.62
N PHE A 115 -1.62 8.87 -18.65
CA PHE A 115 -2.93 9.48 -18.80
C PHE A 115 -2.88 10.85 -18.12
N VAL A 116 -2.80 11.89 -18.94
CA VAL A 116 -2.67 13.29 -18.51
C VAL A 116 -4.04 13.96 -18.68
N ARG A 117 -4.46 14.71 -17.65
CA ARG A 117 -5.64 15.58 -17.79
C ARG A 117 -5.22 16.81 -18.59
N ALA A 118 -5.87 17.07 -19.72
CA ALA A 118 -5.58 18.28 -20.48
C ALA A 118 -5.94 19.52 -19.65
N GLU A 119 -4.95 20.38 -19.40
CA GLU A 119 -5.19 21.66 -18.72
C GLU A 119 -6.11 22.53 -19.59
N GLY A 120 -7.34 22.80 -19.11
CA GLY A 120 -8.26 23.74 -19.74
C GLY A 120 -9.39 23.14 -20.59
N GLU A 121 -9.42 21.82 -20.81
CA GLU A 121 -10.58 21.16 -21.43
C GLU A 121 -11.34 20.32 -20.41
N THR A 122 -12.61 20.63 -20.20
CA THR A 122 -13.50 19.94 -19.25
C THR A 122 -13.70 18.44 -19.52
N GLU A 123 -13.25 17.89 -20.66
CA GLU A 123 -13.56 16.50 -21.06
C GLU A 123 -12.44 15.77 -21.84
N GLY A 124 -11.19 16.25 -21.85
CA GLY A 124 -10.11 15.65 -22.65
C GLY A 124 -9.03 14.95 -21.83
N THR A 125 -9.03 13.61 -21.77
CA THR A 125 -7.83 12.85 -21.34
C THR A 125 -6.90 12.65 -22.53
N GLU A 126 -5.67 13.13 -22.41
CA GLU A 126 -4.60 12.86 -23.37
C GLU A 126 -3.78 11.66 -22.91
N VAL A 127 -3.37 10.83 -23.86
CA VAL A 127 -2.55 9.65 -23.62
C VAL A 127 -1.16 9.90 -24.20
N VAL A 128 -0.14 9.79 -23.35
CA VAL A 128 1.27 9.88 -23.70
C VAL A 128 1.85 8.48 -23.78
N TYR A 129 2.42 8.14 -24.93
CA TYR A 129 3.09 6.87 -25.18
C TYR A 129 4.61 7.07 -25.16
N VAL A 130 5.32 6.25 -24.37
CA VAL A 130 6.78 6.27 -24.28
C VAL A 130 7.34 4.86 -24.49
N PRO A 131 8.07 4.57 -25.59
CA PRO A 131 8.64 3.25 -25.82
C PRO A 131 9.84 2.96 -24.90
N LEU A 132 9.92 1.74 -24.38
CA LEU A 132 10.99 1.29 -23.47
C LEU A 132 11.96 0.35 -24.17
N LEU A 133 12.97 0.92 -24.83
CA LEU A 133 13.90 0.17 -25.68
C LEU A 133 15.20 -0.25 -24.98
N LYS A 134 15.51 0.32 -23.81
CA LYS A 134 16.84 0.23 -23.17
C LYS A 134 17.25 -1.19 -22.74
N GLN A 135 16.30 -2.10 -22.54
CA GLN A 135 16.57 -3.47 -22.08
C GLN A 135 16.53 -4.51 -23.21
N ARG A 136 16.33 -4.09 -24.46
CA ARG A 136 16.19 -4.98 -25.61
C ARG A 136 17.52 -5.29 -26.27
N SER A 137 17.69 -6.51 -26.75
CA SER A 137 18.88 -6.91 -27.51
C SER A 137 18.90 -6.20 -28.87
N ALA A 138 20.09 -6.07 -29.47
CA ALA A 138 20.24 -5.45 -30.78
C ALA A 138 19.44 -6.18 -31.87
N ASP A 139 19.38 -7.51 -31.79
CA ASP A 139 18.64 -8.36 -32.73
C ASP A 139 17.11 -8.17 -32.60
N GLU A 140 16.61 -8.08 -31.36
CA GLU A 140 15.19 -7.77 -31.10
C GLU A 140 14.81 -6.38 -31.63
N LEU A 141 15.67 -5.39 -31.42
CA LEU A 141 15.43 -4.03 -31.93
C LEU A 141 15.40 -3.99 -33.46
N GLN A 142 16.29 -4.71 -34.14
CA GLN A 142 16.28 -4.80 -35.60
C GLN A 142 14.99 -5.47 -36.10
N LEU A 143 14.53 -6.54 -35.45
CA LEU A 143 13.27 -7.20 -35.79
C LEU A 143 12.08 -6.26 -35.61
N LEU A 144 12.02 -5.56 -34.47
CA LEU A 144 10.98 -4.58 -34.18
C LEU A 144 10.98 -3.43 -35.19
N GLN A 145 12.15 -2.92 -35.59
CA GLN A 145 12.27 -1.85 -36.59
C GLN A 145 11.73 -2.27 -37.98
N LYS A 146 11.83 -3.55 -38.35
CA LYS A 146 11.22 -4.07 -39.57
C LYS A 146 9.71 -4.23 -39.47
N GLN A 147 9.18 -4.50 -38.27
CA GLN A 147 7.75 -4.76 -38.03
C GLN A 147 6.94 -3.48 -37.76
N LEU A 148 7.53 -2.52 -37.06
CA LEU A 148 6.88 -1.33 -36.53
C LEU A 148 7.22 -0.09 -37.37
N PRO A 149 6.26 0.81 -37.61
CA PRO A 149 6.54 2.14 -38.14
C PRO A 149 7.51 2.93 -37.26
N GLY A 150 8.40 3.72 -37.88
CA GLY A 150 9.43 4.49 -37.19
C GLY A 150 8.90 5.39 -36.05
N TYR A 151 7.73 5.99 -36.21
CA TYR A 151 7.13 6.86 -35.20
C TYR A 151 6.77 6.13 -33.88
N LEU A 152 6.66 4.81 -33.87
CA LEU A 152 6.41 4.03 -32.63
C LEU A 152 7.67 3.87 -31.77
N PHE A 153 8.83 4.31 -32.25
CA PHE A 153 10.07 4.37 -31.45
C PHE A 153 10.27 5.73 -30.80
N ASP A 154 9.40 6.70 -31.10
CA ASP A 154 9.40 8.03 -30.52
C ASP A 154 8.27 8.17 -29.49
N THR A 155 8.36 9.21 -28.67
CA THR A 155 7.27 9.59 -27.74
C THR A 155 6.12 10.22 -28.51
N LEU A 156 4.90 9.74 -28.26
CA LEU A 156 3.69 10.20 -28.95
C LEU A 156 2.66 10.69 -27.95
N SER A 157 1.86 11.67 -28.33
CA SER A 157 0.67 12.09 -27.58
C SER A 157 -0.55 12.03 -28.47
N PHE A 158 -1.64 11.47 -27.97
CA PHE A 158 -2.89 11.33 -28.70
C PHE A 158 -4.10 11.28 -27.75
N PRO A 159 -5.31 11.64 -28.21
CA PRO A 159 -6.48 11.63 -27.32
C PRO A 159 -6.92 10.21 -26.96
N LEU A 160 -7.50 10.04 -25.76
CA LEU A 160 -7.95 8.73 -25.23
C LEU A 160 -8.80 7.92 -26.22
N ARG A 161 -9.68 8.58 -26.99
CA ARG A 161 -10.53 7.94 -28.02
C ARG A 161 -9.73 7.16 -29.08
N SER A 162 -8.46 7.50 -29.29
CA SER A 162 -7.57 6.86 -30.26
C SER A 162 -6.78 5.68 -29.68
N LEU A 163 -6.85 5.44 -28.36
CA LEU A 163 -6.09 4.40 -27.69
C LEU A 163 -6.38 2.99 -28.24
N SER A 164 -7.64 2.69 -28.56
CA SER A 164 -8.02 1.40 -29.16
C SER A 164 -7.39 1.23 -30.55
N GLN A 165 -7.32 2.30 -31.35
CA GLN A 165 -6.70 2.28 -32.68
C GLN A 165 -5.18 2.10 -32.57
N PHE A 166 -4.56 2.76 -31.58
CA PHE A 166 -3.15 2.57 -31.24
C PHE A 166 -2.86 1.11 -30.88
N TYR A 167 -3.63 0.53 -29.95
CA TYR A 167 -3.51 -0.88 -29.55
C TYR A 167 -3.66 -1.83 -30.74
N MET A 168 -4.67 -1.64 -31.59
CA MET A 168 -4.88 -2.48 -32.78
C MET A 168 -3.73 -2.35 -33.78
N LYS A 169 -3.16 -1.15 -33.94
CA LYS A 169 -2.02 -0.92 -34.83
C LYS A 169 -0.78 -1.66 -34.33
N LEU A 170 -0.49 -1.57 -33.03
CA LEU A 170 0.64 -2.24 -32.40
C LEU A 170 0.51 -3.77 -32.48
N SER A 171 -0.67 -4.30 -32.14
CA SER A 171 -0.98 -5.73 -32.24
C SER A 171 -0.80 -6.26 -33.67
N LYS A 172 -1.32 -5.54 -34.67
CA LYS A 172 -1.16 -5.90 -36.09
C LYS A 172 0.29 -5.87 -36.57
N CYS A 173 1.13 -5.01 -36.02
CA CYS A 173 2.54 -4.95 -36.38
C CYS A 173 3.33 -6.08 -35.74
N LEU A 174 3.14 -6.35 -34.44
CA LEU A 174 3.80 -7.44 -33.72
C LEU A 174 3.32 -8.85 -34.15
N GLY A 175 2.13 -8.92 -34.74
CA GLY A 175 1.59 -10.14 -35.35
C GLY A 175 2.11 -10.44 -36.76
N LYS A 176 2.83 -9.51 -37.40
CA LYS A 176 3.45 -9.79 -38.71
C LYS A 176 4.70 -10.63 -38.49
N ALA A 177 4.72 -11.81 -39.10
CA ALA A 177 5.99 -12.48 -39.38
C ALA A 177 6.86 -11.51 -40.16
N GLU A 178 8.18 -11.56 -39.95
CA GLU A 178 9.14 -10.86 -40.78
C GLU A 178 8.68 -10.99 -42.24
N LYS A 179 8.17 -9.90 -42.82
CA LYS A 179 7.78 -9.95 -44.22
C LYS A 179 9.08 -10.28 -44.94
N ALA A 180 9.13 -11.47 -45.51
CA ALA A 180 10.00 -11.75 -46.65
C ALA A 180 9.74 -10.59 -47.61
N SER A 181 10.66 -9.66 -47.63
CA SER A 181 10.73 -8.60 -48.61
C SER A 181 10.92 -9.28 -49.95
N GLU A 182 9.83 -9.49 -50.68
CA GLU A 182 9.86 -9.46 -52.14
C GLU A 182 10.21 -8.04 -52.61
#